data_AF-A0A847Z566-F1
#
_entry.id   AF-A0A847Z566-F1
#
_cell.length_a   1.000
_cell.length_b   1.000
_cell.length_c   1.000
_cell.angle_alpha   90.00
_cell.angle_beta   90.00
_cell.angle_gamma   90.00
#
_symmetry.space_group_name_H-M   'P 1'
#
loop_
_entity.id
_entity.type
_entity.pdbx_description
1 polymer ?
#
loop_
_entity_poly.entity_id
_entity_poly.type
_entity_poly.pdbx_seq_one_letter_code
_entity_poly.pdbx_strand_id
1 'polypeptide(L)'
;MNVKKQNHTVDTVFIITIFLVFVMSTFFVLATGANIYKNISNSINKRFNETTSLSYISNKILSYNERGRVYISKLDNIQALTLEQSINSEEYITMLYYYNGKLMELICKKNENFSEGDGIEILDISGLEFEYVLSDLLQITVYNGDTKNIMFTYLNCN
;
A
#
# COMPACT_ATOMS: atom_id res chain seq x y z
N MET A 1 -48.51 33.03 -40.67
CA MET A 1 -47.97 32.48 -39.40
C MET A 1 -47.32 31.15 -39.73
N ASN A 2 -45.98 31.09 -39.84
CA ASN A 2 -45.28 29.87 -40.24
C ASN A 2 -44.27 29.49 -39.14
N VAL A 3 -44.55 28.39 -38.46
CA VAL A 3 -43.82 27.91 -37.29
C VAL A 3 -42.50 27.29 -37.76
N LYS A 4 -41.38 27.76 -37.21
CA LYS A 4 -40.03 27.22 -37.48
C LYS A 4 -39.98 25.73 -37.13
N LYS A 5 -39.58 24.89 -38.09
CA LYS A 5 -38.99 23.57 -37.79
C LYS A 5 -37.65 23.84 -37.10
N GLN A 6 -37.57 23.59 -35.80
CA GLN A 6 -36.32 23.69 -35.03
C GLN A 6 -35.73 22.29 -34.78
N ASN A 7 -34.41 22.25 -34.76
CA ASN A 7 -33.56 21.10 -35.00
C ASN A 7 -33.51 20.10 -33.82
N HIS A 8 -34.50 19.21 -33.70
CA HIS A 8 -34.48 18.12 -32.71
C HIS A 8 -33.32 17.12 -32.84
N THR A 9 -32.65 17.07 -34.00
CA THR A 9 -31.48 16.22 -34.22
C THR A 9 -30.25 16.70 -33.46
N VAL A 10 -30.07 18.03 -33.32
CA VAL A 10 -28.90 18.60 -32.63
C VAL A 10 -28.98 18.33 -31.13
N ASP A 11 -30.17 18.49 -30.53
CA ASP A 11 -30.38 18.26 -29.09
C ASP A 11 -30.15 16.79 -28.71
N THR A 12 -30.59 15.85 -29.55
CA THR A 12 -30.41 14.41 -29.31
C THR A 12 -28.94 14.01 -29.41
N VAL A 13 -28.23 14.50 -30.42
CA VAL A 13 -26.78 14.23 -30.60
C VAL A 13 -25.96 14.83 -29.46
N PHE A 14 -26.38 15.99 -28.93
CA PHE A 14 -25.74 16.63 -27.78
C PHE A 14 -25.85 15.77 -26.51
N ILE A 15 -27.04 15.26 -26.21
CA ILE A 15 -27.29 14.39 -25.04
C ILE A 15 -26.48 13.09 -25.16
N ILE A 16 -26.44 12.47 -26.34
CA ILE A 16 -25.65 11.25 -26.59
C ILE A 16 -24.15 11.51 -26.38
N THR A 17 -23.65 12.67 -26.84
CA THR A 17 -22.25 13.06 -26.66
C THR A 17 -21.89 13.22 -25.19
N ILE A 18 -22.74 13.89 -24.40
CA ILE A 18 -22.52 14.04 -22.96
C ILE A 18 -22.53 12.69 -22.25
N PHE A 19 -23.46 11.79 -22.62
CA PHE A 19 -23.53 10.45 -22.05
C PHE A 19 -22.27 9.62 -22.35
N LEU A 20 -21.77 9.69 -23.59
CA LEU A 20 -20.51 9.04 -23.98
C LEU A 20 -19.31 9.57 -23.19
N VAL A 21 -19.20 10.90 -23.05
CA VAL A 21 -18.13 11.51 -22.24
C VAL A 21 -18.23 11.07 -20.79
N PHE A 22 -19.44 10.98 -20.24
CA PHE A 22 -19.66 10.51 -18.86
C PHE A 22 -19.24 9.05 -18.69
N VAL A 23 -19.66 8.15 -19.58
CA VAL A 23 -19.29 6.73 -19.54
C VAL A 23 -17.76 6.56 -19.70
N MET A 24 -17.14 7.29 -20.62
CA MET A 24 -15.67 7.26 -20.76
C MET A 24 -14.96 7.80 -19.53
N SER A 25 -15.52 8.83 -18.88
CA SER A 25 -14.97 9.39 -17.64
C SER A 25 -15.13 8.43 -16.46
N THR A 26 -16.25 7.71 -16.35
CA THR A 26 -16.43 6.70 -15.30
C THR A 26 -15.55 5.49 -15.55
N PHE A 27 -15.37 5.04 -16.80
CA PHE A 27 -14.36 4.03 -17.13
C PHE A 27 -12.94 4.51 -16.81
N PHE A 28 -12.61 5.78 -17.06
CA PHE A 28 -11.33 6.34 -16.66
C PHE A 28 -11.20 6.37 -15.12
N VAL A 29 -12.21 6.81 -14.38
CA VAL A 29 -12.21 6.83 -12.91
C VAL A 29 -12.17 5.40 -12.33
N LEU A 30 -12.81 4.42 -12.95
CA LEU A 30 -12.78 3.01 -12.53
C LEU A 30 -11.45 2.33 -12.89
N ALA A 31 -10.90 2.59 -14.08
CA ALA A 31 -9.59 2.11 -14.50
C ALA A 31 -8.49 2.74 -13.63
N THR A 32 -8.61 4.04 -13.38
CA THR A 32 -7.75 4.73 -12.43
C THR A 32 -8.03 4.20 -11.02
N GLY A 33 -9.26 3.89 -10.62
CA GLY A 33 -9.64 3.34 -9.31
C GLY A 33 -9.04 1.97 -9.03
N ALA A 34 -9.05 1.05 -10.01
CA ALA A 34 -8.40 -0.26 -9.91
C ALA A 34 -6.86 -0.15 -9.92
N ASN A 35 -6.30 0.88 -10.58
CA ASN A 35 -4.86 1.13 -10.63
C ASN A 35 -4.34 2.06 -9.51
N ILE A 36 -5.23 2.80 -8.85
CA ILE A 36 -4.95 3.77 -7.77
C ILE A 36 -4.59 3.05 -6.48
N TYR A 37 -5.18 1.88 -6.22
CA TYR A 37 -4.79 1.04 -5.10
C TYR A 37 -3.32 0.63 -5.16
N LYS A 38 -2.73 0.55 -6.37
CA LYS A 38 -1.29 0.32 -6.57
C LYS A 38 -0.47 1.61 -6.73
N ASN A 39 -1.03 2.68 -7.30
CA ASN A 39 -0.23 3.84 -7.75
C ASN A 39 -0.39 5.16 -6.98
N ILE A 40 -1.32 5.34 -6.03
CA ILE A 40 -1.35 6.58 -5.22
C ILE A 40 -0.18 6.68 -4.24
N SER A 41 0.48 5.58 -3.89
CA SER A 41 1.75 5.65 -3.14
C SER A 41 2.97 5.98 -4.03
N ASN A 42 2.85 5.87 -5.36
CA ASN A 42 3.99 5.95 -6.29
C ASN A 42 4.31 7.35 -6.84
N SER A 43 3.46 8.37 -6.61
CA SER A 43 3.65 9.70 -7.25
C SER A 43 4.07 10.85 -6.32
N ILE A 44 4.33 10.61 -5.02
CA ILE A 44 4.86 11.65 -4.13
C ILE A 44 6.35 11.46 -3.78
N ASN A 45 6.89 10.23 -3.80
CA ASN A 45 8.18 9.96 -3.15
C ASN A 45 9.30 9.48 -4.08
N LYS A 46 9.37 9.99 -5.32
CA LYS A 46 10.48 9.67 -6.25
C LYS A 46 11.82 10.35 -5.89
N ARG A 47 11.98 10.90 -4.68
CA ARG A 47 13.24 11.51 -4.23
C ARG A 47 13.30 11.54 -2.71
N PHE A 48 13.86 10.54 -2.03
CA PHE A 48 14.54 10.76 -0.74
C PHE A 48 15.42 9.55 -0.41
N ASN A 49 16.72 9.71 -0.59
CA ASN A 49 17.75 8.75 -0.20
C ASN A 49 17.80 8.65 1.34
N GLU A 50 18.13 7.45 1.82
CA GLU A 50 18.70 7.11 3.13
C GLU A 50 17.84 7.26 4.40
N THR A 51 16.89 8.21 4.50
CA THR A 51 16.02 8.36 5.71
C THR A 51 14.61 7.74 5.54
N THR A 52 14.30 7.24 4.35
CA THR A 52 12.91 6.93 3.93
C THR A 52 12.42 5.56 4.40
N SER A 53 13.28 4.53 4.45
CA SER A 53 12.83 3.16 4.74
C SER A 53 12.35 2.99 6.18
N LEU A 54 13.14 3.44 7.15
CA LEU A 54 12.75 3.39 8.57
C LEU A 54 11.56 4.31 8.85
N SER A 55 11.51 5.50 8.24
CA SER A 55 10.37 6.41 8.38
C SER A 55 9.08 5.80 7.82
N TYR A 56 9.18 5.09 6.69
CA TYR A 56 8.05 4.35 6.12
C TYR A 56 7.58 3.22 7.04
N ILE A 57 8.50 2.38 7.52
CA ILE A 57 8.18 1.28 8.45
C ILE A 57 7.60 1.84 9.76
N SER A 58 8.21 2.88 10.32
CA SER A 58 7.74 3.59 11.51
C SER A 58 6.31 4.10 11.33
N ASN A 59 6.04 4.83 10.24
CA ASN A 59 4.71 5.36 9.97
C ASN A 59 3.68 4.24 9.78
N LYS A 60 4.06 3.11 9.18
CA LYS A 60 3.19 1.93 9.14
C LYS A 60 2.92 1.38 10.53
N ILE A 61 3.94 1.13 11.34
CA ILE A 61 3.74 0.65 12.71
C ILE A 61 2.84 1.62 13.50
N LEU A 62 3.08 2.93 13.40
CA LEU A 62 2.27 3.97 14.02
C LEU A 62 0.81 3.95 13.55
N SER A 63 0.57 3.74 12.26
CA SER A 63 -0.79 3.67 11.68
C SER A 63 -1.57 2.44 12.16
N TYR A 64 -0.88 1.42 12.66
CA TYR A 64 -1.45 0.16 13.16
C TYR A 64 -1.11 -0.06 14.64
N ASN A 65 -0.72 1.00 15.38
CA ASN A 65 -0.27 0.93 16.78
C ASN A 65 -1.43 0.72 17.77
N GLU A 66 -2.34 -0.17 17.41
CA GLU A 66 -3.34 -0.78 18.27
C GLU A 66 -2.76 -2.06 18.88
N ARG A 67 -3.15 -2.35 20.13
CA ARG A 67 -2.55 -3.42 20.94
C ARG A 67 -2.52 -4.77 20.21
N GLY A 68 -1.35 -5.40 20.17
CA GLY A 68 -1.15 -6.78 19.73
C GLY A 68 -1.27 -7.04 18.22
N ARG A 69 -1.42 -5.99 17.39
CA ARG A 69 -1.61 -6.15 15.95
C ARG A 69 -0.33 -6.07 15.13
N VAL A 70 0.81 -5.81 15.75
CA VAL A 70 2.11 -5.79 15.07
C VAL A 70 2.99 -6.88 15.64
N TYR A 71 3.47 -7.80 14.80
CA TYR A 71 4.34 -8.89 15.23
C TYR A 71 5.26 -9.41 14.13
N ILE A 72 6.38 -10.02 14.53
CA ILE A 72 7.29 -10.70 13.60
C ILE A 72 6.70 -12.04 13.18
N SER A 73 6.65 -12.29 11.89
CA SER A 73 6.17 -13.53 11.27
C SER A 73 7.15 -14.01 10.19
N LYS A 74 6.72 -15.02 9.41
CA LYS A 74 7.43 -15.49 8.24
C LYS A 74 6.47 -15.55 7.05
N LEU A 75 6.93 -15.05 5.91
CA LEU A 75 6.34 -15.34 4.61
C LEU A 75 7.25 -16.38 3.97
N ASP A 76 6.75 -17.61 3.83
CA ASP A 76 7.55 -18.77 3.45
C ASP A 76 8.81 -18.93 4.34
N ASN A 77 9.99 -18.59 3.82
CA ASN A 77 11.26 -18.63 4.55
C ASN A 77 11.85 -17.25 4.84
N ILE A 78 11.16 -16.18 4.47
CA ILE A 78 11.60 -14.79 4.64
C ILE A 78 10.98 -14.22 5.92
N GLN A 79 11.81 -13.56 6.74
CA GLN A 79 11.32 -12.83 7.90
C GLN A 79 10.45 -11.65 7.47
N ALA A 80 9.28 -11.53 8.08
CA ALA A 80 8.34 -10.45 7.81
C ALA A 80 7.87 -9.77 9.11
N LEU A 81 7.52 -8.50 9.02
CA LEU A 81 6.77 -7.79 10.04
C LEU A 81 5.31 -7.73 9.60
N THR A 82 4.42 -8.36 10.36
CA THR A 82 2.98 -8.38 10.07
C THR A 82 2.26 -7.33 10.90
N LEU A 83 1.38 -6.58 10.24
CA LEU A 83 0.49 -5.59 10.82
C LEU A 83 -0.95 -6.03 10.50
N GLU A 84 -1.71 -6.41 11.52
CA GLU A 84 -3.10 -6.82 11.39
C GLU A 84 -4.06 -5.64 11.50
N GLN A 85 -5.17 -5.72 10.78
CA GLN A 85 -6.25 -4.75 10.86
C GLN A 85 -7.60 -5.43 10.64
N SER A 86 -8.56 -5.10 11.49
CA SER A 86 -9.95 -5.54 11.31
C SER A 86 -10.77 -4.42 10.66
N ILE A 87 -11.36 -4.70 9.50
CA ILE A 87 -12.23 -3.77 8.76
C ILE A 87 -13.55 -4.49 8.48
N ASN A 88 -14.67 -3.94 8.94
CA ASN A 88 -16.01 -4.51 8.72
C ASN A 88 -16.13 -5.99 9.10
N SER A 89 -15.55 -6.39 10.23
CA SER A 89 -15.50 -7.78 10.74
C SER A 89 -14.66 -8.76 9.92
N GLU A 90 -13.92 -8.29 8.92
CA GLU A 90 -12.93 -9.07 8.18
C GLU A 90 -11.51 -8.70 8.65
N GLU A 91 -10.65 -9.70 8.79
CA GLU A 91 -9.25 -9.51 9.21
C GLU A 91 -8.34 -9.44 7.99
N TYR A 92 -7.59 -8.34 7.87
CA TYR A 92 -6.56 -8.12 6.88
C TYR A 92 -5.21 -8.06 7.55
N ILE A 93 -4.18 -8.46 6.81
CA ILE A 93 -2.79 -8.35 7.24
C ILE A 93 -2.00 -7.60 6.19
N THR A 94 -1.07 -6.78 6.66
CA THR A 94 -0.02 -6.15 5.86
C THR A 94 1.31 -6.73 6.30
N MET A 95 2.09 -7.29 5.38
CA MET A 95 3.41 -7.87 5.65
C MET A 95 4.51 -7.01 5.02
N LEU A 96 5.49 -6.62 5.81
CA LEU A 96 6.70 -5.92 5.37
C LEU A 96 7.88 -6.89 5.41
N TYR A 97 8.57 -7.09 4.30
CA TYR A 97 9.64 -8.09 4.19
C TYR A 97 10.69 -7.67 3.16
N TYR A 98 11.84 -8.35 3.19
CA TYR A 98 12.91 -8.15 2.23
C TYR A 98 12.92 -9.25 1.18
N TYR A 99 12.86 -8.87 -0.09
CA TYR A 99 12.93 -9.81 -1.20
C TYR A 99 13.63 -9.15 -2.40
N ASN A 100 14.58 -9.88 -3.01
CA ASN A 100 15.30 -9.46 -4.22
C ASN A 100 15.85 -8.02 -4.19
N GLY A 101 16.49 -7.60 -3.08
CA GLY A 101 17.10 -6.27 -2.98
C GLY A 101 16.10 -5.14 -2.72
N LYS A 102 14.88 -5.46 -2.27
CA LYS A 102 13.80 -4.48 -2.09
C LYS A 102 13.04 -4.71 -0.79
N LEU A 103 12.52 -3.62 -0.25
CA LEU A 103 11.46 -3.64 0.75
C LEU A 103 10.15 -3.90 0.03
N MET A 104 9.45 -4.96 0.43
CA MET A 104 8.16 -5.36 -0.12
C MET A 104 7.04 -5.11 0.90
N GLU A 105 5.86 -4.76 0.39
CA GLU A 105 4.61 -4.70 1.17
C GLU A 105 3.57 -5.62 0.52
N LEU A 106 3.07 -6.61 1.26
CA LEU A 106 1.97 -7.47 0.83
C LEU A 106 0.74 -7.20 1.69
N ILE A 107 -0.40 -6.94 1.06
CA ILE A 107 -1.68 -6.74 1.75
C ILE A 107 -2.63 -7.84 1.32
N CYS A 108 -3.16 -8.58 2.29
CA CYS A 108 -4.06 -9.68 2.03
C CYS A 108 -5.08 -9.90 3.15
N LYS A 109 -6.09 -10.72 2.87
CA LYS A 109 -6.93 -11.26 3.95
C LYS A 109 -6.13 -12.22 4.79
N LYS A 110 -6.40 -12.23 6.10
CA LYS A 110 -5.76 -13.18 7.01
C LYS A 110 -6.10 -14.61 6.58
N ASN A 111 -5.09 -15.49 6.58
CA ASN A 111 -5.16 -16.90 6.19
C ASN A 111 -5.25 -17.18 4.68
N GLU A 112 -5.09 -16.19 3.82
CA GLU A 112 -4.83 -16.45 2.40
C GLU A 112 -3.33 -16.68 2.17
N ASN A 113 -3.01 -17.60 1.25
CA ASN A 113 -1.63 -17.93 0.90
C ASN A 113 -1.15 -17.04 -0.24
N PHE A 114 0.01 -16.43 -0.05
CA PHE A 114 0.71 -15.59 -1.02
C PHE A 114 2.19 -15.96 -1.03
N SER A 115 2.84 -15.74 -2.15
CA SER A 115 4.29 -15.91 -2.31
C SER A 115 5.03 -14.59 -2.08
N GLU A 116 6.34 -14.66 -1.87
CA GLU A 116 7.16 -13.47 -1.62
C GLU A 116 7.22 -12.53 -2.85
N GLY A 117 6.88 -13.04 -4.04
CA GLY A 117 6.78 -12.25 -5.27
C GLY A 117 5.46 -11.48 -5.46
N ASP A 118 4.42 -11.79 -4.68
CA ASP A 118 3.09 -11.18 -4.85
C ASP A 118 2.98 -9.78 -4.22
N GLY A 119 3.94 -9.41 -3.36
CA GLY A 119 4.01 -8.10 -2.74
C GLY A 119 4.33 -6.98 -3.72
N ILE A 120 4.05 -5.75 -3.26
CA ILE A 120 4.37 -4.52 -3.96
C ILE A 120 5.78 -4.09 -3.54
N GLU A 121 6.60 -3.76 -4.53
CA GLU A 121 7.92 -3.17 -4.32
C GLU A 121 7.78 -1.73 -3.80
N ILE A 122 8.36 -1.44 -2.63
CA ILE A 122 8.30 -0.11 -2.02
C ILE A 122 9.55 0.70 -2.34
N LEU A 123 10.73 0.16 -2.03
CA LEU A 123 12.02 0.84 -2.23
C LEU A 123 13.18 -0.15 -2.22
N ASP A 124 14.28 0.21 -2.89
CA ASP A 124 15.50 -0.60 -2.92
C ASP A 124 16.21 -0.55 -1.56
N ILE A 125 16.53 -1.71 -1.00
CA ILE A 125 17.34 -1.89 0.22
C ILE A 125 18.30 -3.06 0.03
N SER A 126 19.37 -3.11 0.80
CA SER A 126 20.31 -4.24 0.80
C SER A 126 19.96 -5.32 1.83
N GLY A 127 19.04 -5.04 2.76
CA GLY A 127 18.56 -6.02 3.73
C GLY A 127 17.59 -5.43 4.75
N LEU A 128 16.82 -6.30 5.40
CA LEU A 128 15.86 -5.96 6.45
C LEU A 128 15.86 -7.05 7.51
N GLU A 129 15.95 -6.66 8.78
CA GLU A 129 15.88 -7.58 9.91
C GLU A 129 14.99 -7.00 11.00
N PHE A 130 14.25 -7.88 11.68
CA PHE A 130 13.39 -7.56 12.80
C PHE A 130 13.81 -8.40 14.02
N GLU A 131 13.87 -7.80 15.20
CA GLU A 131 14.26 -8.52 16.42
C GLU A 131 13.52 -7.96 17.64
N TYR A 132 13.01 -8.84 18.50
CA TYR A 132 12.52 -8.44 19.82
C TYR A 132 13.69 -8.34 20.78
N VAL A 133 14.00 -7.11 21.20
CA VAL A 133 15.06 -6.84 22.18
C VAL A 133 14.55 -7.03 23.61
N LEU A 134 13.28 -6.69 23.82
CA LEU A 134 12.50 -6.95 25.03
C LEU A 134 11.09 -7.41 24.61
N SER A 135 10.27 -7.84 25.56
CA SER A 135 8.88 -8.27 25.30
C SER A 135 8.09 -7.28 24.43
N ASP A 136 8.33 -5.98 24.62
CA ASP A 136 7.54 -4.90 24.00
C ASP A 136 8.41 -3.97 23.15
N LEU A 137 9.70 -4.28 22.98
CA LEU A 137 10.65 -3.45 22.24
C LEU A 137 11.10 -4.18 20.97
N LEU A 138 10.66 -3.66 19.83
CA LEU A 138 11.04 -4.14 18.51
C LEU A 138 12.21 -3.32 17.97
N GLN A 139 13.28 -4.00 17.58
CA GLN A 139 14.37 -3.45 16.79
C GLN A 139 14.14 -3.76 15.31
N ILE A 140 14.31 -2.74 14.49
CA ILE A 140 14.19 -2.80 13.04
C ILE A 140 15.50 -2.34 12.45
N THR A 141 16.10 -3.19 11.63
CA THR A 141 17.39 -2.93 11.00
C THR A 141 17.21 -2.91 9.50
N VAL A 142 17.61 -1.81 8.86
CA VAL A 142 17.62 -1.68 7.39
C VAL A 142 19.05 -1.48 6.93
N TYR A 143 19.47 -2.27 5.95
CA TYR A 143 20.77 -2.18 5.31
C TYR A 143 20.61 -1.48 3.96
N ASN A 144 21.42 -0.45 3.68
CA ASN A 144 21.48 0.27 2.41
C ASN A 144 22.95 0.33 1.94
N GLY A 145 23.35 -0.59 1.07
CA GLY A 145 24.76 -0.81 0.75
C GLY A 145 25.54 -1.13 2.02
N ASP A 146 26.56 -0.31 2.30
CA ASP A 146 27.41 -0.45 3.50
C ASP A 146 26.81 0.22 4.75
N THR A 147 25.72 0.98 4.59
CA THR A 147 25.11 1.73 5.70
C THR A 147 24.08 0.88 6.43
N LYS A 148 24.24 0.74 7.74
CA LYS A 148 23.29 0.08 8.64
C LYS A 148 22.48 1.13 9.40
N ASN A 149 21.17 1.15 9.21
CA ASN A 149 20.25 2.01 9.95
C ASN A 149 19.40 1.18 10.91
N ILE A 150 19.30 1.61 12.17
CA ILE A 150 18.58 0.89 13.22
C ILE A 150 17.54 1.81 13.83
N MET A 151 16.33 1.29 14.01
CA MET A 151 15.24 1.94 14.75
C MET A 151 14.75 1.02 15.86
N PHE A 152 14.42 1.60 16.99
CA PHE A 152 13.71 0.93 18.07
C PHE A 152 12.30 1.50 18.19
N THR A 153 11.31 0.64 18.33
CA THR A 153 9.93 1.05 18.56
C THR A 153 9.31 0.19 19.66
N TYR A 154 8.58 0.85 20.56
CA TYR A 154 7.78 0.14 21.55
C TYR A 154 6.47 -0.29 20.89
N LEU A 155 6.14 -1.56 21.01
CA LEU A 155 4.82 -2.08 20.68
C LEU A 155 3.99 -1.96 21.96
N ASN A 156 2.78 -1.41 21.86
CA ASN A 156 1.86 -1.38 22.99
C ASN A 156 1.40 -2.81 23.30
N CYS A 157 2.16 -3.49 24.16
CA CYS A 157 1.78 -4.73 24.80
C CYS A 157 1.30 -4.41 26.22
N ASN A 158 -0.03 -4.34 26.36
CA ASN A 158 -0.79 -4.23 27.62
C ASN A 158 -0.54 -3.05 28.57
#